data_AF-A0A2W4U8S9-F1
#
_entry.id   AF-A0A2W4U8S9-F1
#
_cell.length_a   1.000
_cell.length_b   1.000
_cell.length_c   1.000
_cell.angle_alpha   90.00
_cell.angle_beta   90.00
_cell.angle_gamma   90.00
#
_symmetry.space_group_name_H-M   'P 1'
#
loop_
_entity.id
_entity.type
_entity.pdbx_description
1 polymer ?
#
loop_
_entity_poly.entity_id
_entity_poly.type
_entity_poly.pdbx_seq_one_letter_code
_entity_poly.pdbx_strand_id
1 'polypeptide(L)'
;MAIELNSNQQKIYDAIWDEPITRKLKFSKVDGLLSSICENRISRKGSPNVAFAHHGESWGMHRPHPDKGLKTPYIQQIRLFLIDSGLKEEIEADD
;
A
#
# COMPACT_ATOMS: atom_id res chain seq x y z
N MET A 1 8.27 14.87 -3.91
CA MET A 1 8.81 14.41 -5.21
C MET A 1 7.64 13.75 -5.93
N ALA A 2 7.44 13.88 -7.25
CA ALA A 2 6.28 13.26 -7.88
C ALA A 2 6.50 11.74 -8.02
N ILE A 3 5.53 10.92 -7.60
CA ILE A 3 5.59 9.46 -7.70
C ILE A 3 4.74 9.02 -8.89
N GLU A 4 5.40 8.64 -9.98
CA GLU A 4 4.72 8.09 -11.16
C GLU A 4 4.26 6.65 -10.91
N LEU A 5 2.95 6.41 -11.09
CA LEU A 5 2.36 5.07 -11.02
C LEU A 5 2.14 4.51 -12.43
N ASN A 6 2.54 3.26 -12.66
CA ASN A 6 2.15 2.58 -13.89
C ASN A 6 0.65 2.21 -13.88
N SER A 7 0.08 1.89 -15.04
CA SER A 7 -1.37 1.62 -15.17
C SER A 7 -1.89 0.48 -14.29
N ASN A 8 -1.04 -0.46 -13.87
CA ASN A 8 -1.43 -1.51 -12.93
C ASN A 8 -1.38 -1.02 -11.48
N GLN A 9 -0.40 -0.20 -11.12
CA GLN A 9 -0.28 0.43 -9.80
C GLN A 9 -1.42 1.43 -9.58
N GLN A 10 -1.73 2.27 -10.56
CA GLN A 10 -2.83 3.24 -10.50
C GLN A 10 -4.16 2.55 -10.16
N LYS A 11 -4.51 1.47 -10.86
CA LYS A 11 -5.74 0.69 -10.58
C LYS A 11 -5.81 0.13 -9.16
N ILE A 12 -4.66 -0.17 -8.55
CA ILE A 12 -4.59 -0.66 -7.17
C ILE A 12 -4.71 0.51 -6.20
N TYR A 13 -4.06 1.63 -6.50
CA TYR A 13 -4.20 2.87 -5.75
C TYR A 13 -5.66 3.34 -5.72
N ASP A 14 -6.33 3.45 -6.87
CA ASP A 14 -7.74 3.85 -6.96
C ASP A 14 -8.63 2.91 -6.14
N ALA A 15 -8.40 1.60 -6.25
CA ALA A 15 -9.16 0.59 -5.51
C ALA A 15 -8.91 0.62 -3.99
N ILE A 16 -7.79 1.20 -3.52
CA ILE A 16 -7.60 1.47 -2.08
C ILE A 16 -8.58 2.54 -1.63
N TRP A 17 -8.91 3.51 -2.47
CA TRP A 17 -9.79 4.65 -2.16
C TRP A 17 -11.29 4.40 -2.46
N ASP A 18 -11.65 3.33 -3.17
CA ASP A 18 -13.04 2.94 -3.45
C ASP A 18 -13.95 2.98 -2.20
N GLU A 19 -15.15 3.56 -2.34
CA GLU A 19 -16.20 3.58 -1.32
C GLU A 19 -17.56 3.14 -1.89
N PRO A 20 -18.15 2.01 -1.42
CA PRO A 20 -17.63 1.09 -0.41
C PRO A 20 -16.41 0.31 -0.92
N ILE A 21 -15.63 -0.28 -0.01
CA ILE A 21 -14.52 -1.18 -0.36
C ILE A 21 -15.10 -2.46 -0.99
N THR A 22 -15.33 -2.42 -2.30
CA THR A 22 -16.03 -3.48 -3.06
C THR A 22 -15.08 -4.59 -3.50
N ARG A 23 -13.80 -4.27 -3.70
CA ARG A 23 -12.80 -5.19 -4.27
C ARG A 23 -11.95 -5.84 -3.19
N LYS A 24 -11.86 -7.17 -3.23
CA LYS A 24 -10.84 -7.91 -2.47
C LYS A 24 -9.47 -7.67 -3.10
N LEU A 25 -8.79 -6.61 -2.67
CA LEU A 25 -7.41 -6.32 -3.06
C LEU A 25 -6.48 -7.46 -2.62
N LYS A 26 -5.75 -8.05 -3.56
CA LYS A 26 -4.74 -9.06 -3.23
C LYS A 26 -3.57 -8.39 -2.54
N PHE A 27 -3.12 -8.97 -1.41
CA PHE A 27 -1.95 -8.46 -0.70
C PHE A 27 -0.72 -8.35 -1.60
N SER A 28 -0.48 -9.31 -2.50
CA SER A 28 0.66 -9.25 -3.43
C SER A 28 0.64 -8.03 -4.36
N LYS A 29 -0.54 -7.51 -4.71
CA LYS A 29 -0.67 -6.30 -5.53
C LYS A 29 -0.39 -5.04 -4.72
N VAL A 30 -0.90 -4.98 -3.49
CA VAL A 30 -0.65 -3.87 -2.57
C VAL A 30 0.81 -3.86 -2.10
N ASP A 31 1.39 -5.02 -1.78
CA ASP A 31 2.81 -5.16 -1.44
C ASP A 31 3.68 -4.68 -2.60
N GLY A 32 3.34 -5.02 -3.85
CA GLY A 32 4.04 -4.51 -5.03
C GLY A 32 3.94 -2.99 -5.20
N LEU A 33 2.76 -2.39 -4.98
CA LEU A 33 2.56 -0.94 -5.00
C LEU A 33 3.38 -0.26 -3.89
N LEU A 34 3.21 -0.69 -2.64
CA LEU A 34 3.91 -0.08 -1.50
C LEU A 34 5.43 -0.25 -1.62
N SER A 35 5.91 -1.39 -2.15
CA SER A 35 7.34 -1.61 -2.37
C SER A 35 7.96 -0.67 -3.40
N SER A 36 7.17 -0.14 -4.35
CA SER A 36 7.68 0.79 -5.36
C SER A 36 7.64 2.24 -4.93
N ILE A 37 6.74 2.62 -4.01
CA ILE A 37 6.53 4.01 -3.59
C ILE A 37 7.16 4.33 -2.23
N CYS A 38 7.24 3.35 -1.32
CA CYS A 38 7.84 3.57 0.00
C CYS A 38 9.37 3.55 -0.10
N GLU A 39 10.05 4.35 0.73
CA GLU A 39 11.51 4.37 0.81
C GLU A 39 12.06 3.03 1.28
N ASN A 40 11.38 2.43 2.27
CA ASN A 40 11.86 1.25 2.95
C ASN A 40 10.77 0.19 3.04
N ARG A 41 11.09 -1.00 2.54
CA ARG A 41 10.33 -2.21 2.80
C ARG A 41 11.11 -3.13 3.72
N ILE A 42 10.59 -3.32 4.93
CA ILE A 42 11.18 -4.16 5.96
C ILE A 42 10.51 -5.53 5.90
N SER A 43 11.24 -6.51 5.36
CA SER A 43 10.79 -7.91 5.33
C SER A 43 12.01 -8.84 5.30
N ARG A 44 12.09 -9.81 6.20
CA ARG A 44 13.06 -10.92 6.08
C ARG A 44 12.50 -12.03 5.19
N LYS A 45 13.39 -12.74 4.49
CA LYS A 45 13.04 -13.96 3.73
C LYS A 45 12.36 -14.97 4.66
N GLY A 46 11.18 -15.45 4.29
CA GLY A 46 10.37 -16.35 5.11
C GLY A 46 9.67 -15.71 6.32
N SER A 47 9.81 -14.39 6.53
CA SER A 47 9.11 -13.73 7.63
C SER A 47 7.60 -13.68 7.37
N PRO A 48 6.77 -13.96 8.39
CA PRO A 48 5.34 -13.76 8.31
C PRO A 48 4.96 -12.28 8.32
N ASN A 49 5.90 -11.36 8.56
CA ASN A 49 5.62 -9.94 8.73
C ASN A 49 6.23 -9.13 7.58
N VAL A 50 5.52 -8.06 7.22
CA VAL A 50 6.04 -7.00 6.36
C VAL A 50 5.76 -5.67 7.04
N ALA A 51 6.70 -4.74 6.90
CA ALA A 51 6.46 -3.34 7.23
C ALA A 51 7.00 -2.44 6.11
N PHE A 52 6.41 -1.27 6.02
CA PHE A 52 6.74 -0.21 5.09
C PHE A 52 7.00 1.05 5.89
N ALA A 53 7.97 1.83 5.45
CA ALA A 53 8.27 3.12 6.04
C ALA A 53 8.57 4.16 4.95
N HIS A 54 8.08 5.37 5.19
CA HIS A 54 8.26 6.52 4.33
C HIS A 54 8.10 7.80 5.17
N HIS A 55 9.01 8.76 5.03
CA HIS A 55 9.00 10.04 5.78
C HIS A 55 8.83 9.91 7.30
N GLY A 56 9.41 8.87 7.91
CA GLY A 56 9.34 8.63 9.36
C GLY A 56 8.06 7.94 9.84
N GLU A 57 7.04 7.83 8.99
CA GLU A 57 5.86 7.02 9.25
C GLU A 57 6.11 5.56 8.89
N SER A 58 5.49 4.65 9.66
CA SER A 58 5.61 3.22 9.40
C SER A 58 4.32 2.46 9.62
N TRP A 59 4.06 1.52 8.72
CA TRP A 59 2.93 0.62 8.82
C TRP A 59 3.39 -0.82 8.57
N GLY A 60 2.86 -1.76 9.36
CA GLY A 60 3.21 -3.17 9.24
C GLY A 60 2.04 -4.10 9.48
N MET A 61 2.12 -5.29 8.89
CA MET A 61 1.12 -6.33 9.07
C MET A 61 1.73 -7.73 9.00
N HIS A 62 0.98 -8.70 9.54
CA HIS A 62 1.19 -10.10 9.23
C HIS A 62 0.72 -10.39 7.81
N ARG A 63 1.61 -10.92 6.97
CA ARG A 63 1.30 -11.37 5.61
C ARG A 63 0.11 -12.33 5.63
N PRO A 64 -0.99 -11.99 4.95
CA PRO A 64 -2.00 -12.98 4.67
C PRO A 64 -1.44 -14.01 3.67
N HIS A 65 -2.04 -15.21 3.63
CA HIS A 65 -1.75 -16.17 2.57
C HIS A 65 -1.90 -15.47 1.20
N PRO A 66 -1.01 -15.70 0.21
CA PRO A 66 -0.98 -14.97 -1.06
C PRO A 66 -2.30 -14.93 -1.83
N ASP A 67 -3.19 -15.90 -1.60
CA ASP A 67 -4.50 -16.02 -2.24
C ASP A 67 -5.63 -15.28 -1.52
N LYS A 68 -5.39 -14.79 -0.30
CA LYS A 68 -6.39 -14.07 0.49
C LYS A 68 -6.30 -12.57 0.21
N GLY A 69 -7.45 -11.98 -0.08
CA GLY A 69 -7.59 -10.53 -0.16
C GLY A 69 -7.35 -9.87 1.20
N LEU A 70 -6.92 -8.62 1.17
CA LEU A 70 -6.83 -7.77 2.36
C LEU A 70 -8.21 -7.56 2.96
N LYS A 71 -8.26 -7.55 4.29
CA LYS A 71 -9.46 -7.20 5.04
C LYS A 71 -9.64 -5.68 5.00
N THR A 72 -10.88 -5.23 5.06
CA THR A 72 -11.27 -3.81 5.12
C THR A 72 -10.47 -2.99 6.14
N PRO A 73 -10.21 -3.46 7.38
CA PRO A 73 -9.42 -2.71 8.35
C PRO A 73 -7.98 -2.45 7.89
N TYR A 74 -7.36 -3.39 7.16
CA TYR A 74 -6.01 -3.18 6.63
C TYR A 74 -6.02 -2.14 5.52
N ILE A 75 -7.06 -2.11 4.67
CA ILE A 75 -7.20 -1.09 3.63
C ILE A 75 -7.34 0.29 4.26
N GLN A 76 -8.13 0.41 5.33
CA GLN A 76 -8.24 1.66 6.10
C GLN A 76 -6.90 2.10 6.71
N GLN A 77 -6.13 1.16 7.28
CA GLN A 77 -4.81 1.48 7.81
C GLN A 77 -3.82 1.90 6.70
N ILE A 78 -3.91 1.28 5.52
CA ILE A 78 -3.09 1.69 4.36
C ILE A 78 -3.46 3.11 3.93
N ARG A 79 -4.75 3.47 3.88
CA ARG A 79 -5.18 4.85 3.59
C ARG A 79 -4.54 5.85 4.56
N LEU A 80 -4.62 5.56 5.86
CA LEU A 80 -4.02 6.42 6.90
C LEU A 80 -2.52 6.54 6.68
N PHE A 81 -1.82 5.42 6.48
CA PHE A 81 -0.39 5.44 6.19
C PHE A 81 -0.04 6.28 4.96
N LEU A 82 -0.81 6.19 3.86
CA LEU A 82 -0.54 6.97 2.66
C LEU A 82 -0.74 8.48 2.87
N ILE A 83 -1.71 8.87 3.69
CA ILE A 83 -1.94 10.27 4.08
C ILE A 83 -0.84 10.75 5.02
N ASP A 84 -0.62 10.02 6.11
CA ASP A 84 0.28 10.44 7.20
C ASP A 84 1.75 10.52 6.73
N SER A 85 2.14 9.64 5.80
CA SER A 85 3.48 9.67 5.21
C SER A 85 3.66 10.70 4.09
N GLY A 86 2.59 11.35 3.64
CA GLY A 86 2.60 12.30 2.52
C GLY A 86 2.63 11.64 1.13
N LEU A 87 2.60 10.31 1.05
CA LEU A 87 2.63 9.57 -0.22
C LEU A 87 1.42 9.89 -1.10
N LYS A 88 0.26 10.17 -0.49
CA LYS A 88 -0.95 10.56 -1.23
C LYS A 88 -0.69 11.82 -2.05
N GLU A 89 -0.17 12.86 -1.41
CA GLU A 89 0.15 14.14 -2.04
C GLU A 89 1.26 13.98 -3.08
N GLU A 90 2.27 13.13 -2.83
CA GLU A 90 3.34 12.87 -3.78
C GLU A 90 2.88 12.12 -5.04
N ILE A 91 1.90 11.23 -4.91
CA ILE A 91 1.28 10.52 -6.04
C ILE A 91 0.36 11.46 -6.82
N GLU A 92 -0.47 12.25 -6.13
CA GLU A 92 -1.45 13.16 -6.74
C GLU A 92 -0.82 14.46 -7.28
N ALA A 93 0.44 14.76 -6.94
CA ALA A 93 1.16 15.91 -7.47
C ALA A 93 1.59 15.76 -8.95
N ASP A 94 1.32 14.61 -9.58
CA ASP A 94 1.59 14.33 -10.99
C ASP A 94 0.36 14.56 -11.91
N ASP A 95 -0.83 14.83 -11.34
CA ASP A 95 -2.08 15.16 -12.05
C ASP A 95 -2.25 16.69 -12.29
#